data_AF-A0A952GCZ2-F1
#
_entry.id   AF-A0A952GCZ2-F1
#
_cell.length_a   1.000
_cell.length_b   1.000
_cell.length_c   1.000
_cell.angle_alpha   90.00
_cell.angle_beta   90.00
_cell.angle_gamma   90.00
#
_symmetry.space_group_name_H-M   'P 1'
#
loop_
_entity.id
_entity.type
_entity.pdbx_description
1 polymer ?
#
loop_
_entity_poly.entity_id
_entity_poly.type
_entity_poly.pdbx_seq_one_letter_code
_entity_poly.pdbx_strand_id
1 'polypeptide(L)'
;MPSLAIPGKGKRDVVFAATAHDSVYAFDVNGTVDAPLWKTTFINPQHGITTLSEGDASCPFITPEVGITPTPVIDARSKTMYVLARTKEHGAFVQKLHALDITNGKERTGSPVVISATVQGSGDGAVNGRVSFDPLKENPRAALLLVDGEVYVTWASSCDVGPYHGWIMAYDAHTLRQRAVLNTSPDGAKAGIWQSEAGPAADEEDNIYVATGNGDFNAANANGRNFGDSLLKLRLEGPNLVVRDFFTPFNQKILDSKDQDLGSQGPVLLPAQTGAHPHLLVIAGKEGKLYLLNRDKLGKFHEGSDTDVLQAIVNEKGAYGAAAYWNGHIFLTDRSYITRDFALQAGKLVLKGATAKMLSPAATPIVSADGTKNAILWVVSTKEWNEGHMDRAAVLHAYDANDISHELYNSEQNNNRDRADMTVRFCIPTVADGHVFIGARGRLDVYGLLNNAALRR
;
A
#
# COMPACT_ATOMS: atom_id res chain seq x y z
N MET A 1 -7.33 -14.66 8.72
CA MET A 1 -8.37 -14.58 9.77
C MET A 1 -8.50 -15.93 10.46
N PRO A 2 -8.01 -16.06 11.70
CA PRO A 2 -8.04 -17.35 12.41
C PRO A 2 -9.44 -17.69 12.96
N SER A 3 -9.75 -18.98 13.05
CA SER A 3 -10.95 -19.53 13.69
C SER A 3 -12.28 -18.85 13.29
N LEU A 4 -12.40 -18.42 12.04
CA LEU A 4 -13.60 -17.80 11.49
C LEU A 4 -14.72 -18.84 11.31
N ALA A 5 -15.90 -18.58 11.89
CA ALA A 5 -17.05 -19.45 11.73
C ALA A 5 -17.67 -19.26 10.32
N ILE A 6 -17.53 -20.28 9.47
CA ILE A 6 -18.07 -20.31 8.12
C ILE A 6 -19.39 -21.12 8.12
N PRO A 7 -20.51 -20.56 7.64
CA PRO A 7 -21.79 -21.24 7.58
C PRO A 7 -21.70 -22.60 6.89
N GLY A 8 -22.17 -23.66 7.55
CA GLY A 8 -22.15 -25.02 7.02
C GLY A 8 -20.77 -25.66 6.90
N LYS A 9 -19.68 -24.97 7.26
CA LYS A 9 -18.31 -25.51 7.24
C LYS A 9 -17.67 -25.56 8.63
N GLY A 10 -18.17 -24.79 9.60
CA GLY A 10 -17.60 -24.71 10.95
C GLY A 10 -16.48 -23.67 11.03
N LYS A 11 -15.64 -23.74 12.07
CA LYS A 11 -14.51 -22.81 12.23
C LYS A 11 -13.37 -23.16 11.26
N ARG A 12 -12.78 -22.14 10.62
CA ARG A 12 -11.66 -22.25 9.68
C ARG A 12 -10.66 -21.11 9.87
N ASP A 13 -9.41 -21.37 9.53
CA ASP A 13 -8.44 -20.31 9.33
C ASP A 13 -8.52 -19.90 7.88
N VAL A 14 -8.87 -18.63 7.63
CA VAL A 14 -9.28 -18.16 6.31
C VAL A 14 -8.31 -17.11 5.81
N VAL A 15 -7.81 -17.32 4.59
CA VAL A 15 -7.11 -16.30 3.81
C VAL A 15 -8.04 -15.78 2.72
N PHE A 16 -7.97 -14.48 2.46
CA PHE A 16 -8.75 -13.84 1.41
C PHE A 16 -7.83 -13.35 0.30
N ALA A 17 -8.25 -13.52 -0.94
CA ALA A 17 -7.55 -13.02 -2.12
C ALA A 17 -8.51 -12.15 -2.94
N ALA A 18 -8.16 -10.89 -3.15
CA ALA A 18 -8.84 -10.01 -4.09
C ALA A 18 -7.98 -9.87 -5.35
N THR A 19 -8.62 -9.87 -6.53
CA THR A 19 -7.90 -9.95 -7.80
C THR A 19 -8.31 -8.84 -8.77
N ALA A 20 -7.40 -8.52 -9.70
CA ALA A 20 -7.69 -7.60 -10.79
C ALA A 20 -8.79 -8.12 -11.76
N HIS A 21 -9.22 -9.38 -11.62
CA HIS A 21 -10.42 -9.94 -12.26
C HIS A 21 -11.70 -9.66 -11.45
N ASP A 22 -11.71 -8.57 -10.67
CA ASP A 22 -12.82 -8.09 -9.84
C ASP A 22 -13.53 -9.17 -9.02
N SER A 23 -12.74 -10.07 -8.44
CA SER A 23 -13.23 -11.16 -7.61
C SER A 23 -12.55 -11.19 -6.26
N VAL A 24 -13.31 -11.57 -5.23
CA VAL A 24 -12.81 -11.86 -3.89
C VAL A 24 -13.07 -13.33 -3.59
N TYR A 25 -12.04 -14.01 -3.13
CA TYR A 25 -12.06 -15.42 -2.76
C TYR A 25 -11.74 -15.57 -1.28
N ALA A 26 -12.37 -16.53 -0.62
CA ALA A 26 -11.98 -17.01 0.69
C ALA A 26 -11.49 -18.46 0.60
N PHE A 27 -10.29 -18.74 1.09
CA PHE A 27 -9.72 -20.08 1.12
C PHE A 27 -9.48 -20.54 2.55
N ASP A 28 -9.70 -21.83 2.79
CA ASP A 28 -9.28 -22.49 4.02
C ASP A 28 -7.77 -22.70 3.97
N VAL A 29 -7.01 -22.08 4.88
CA VAL A 29 -5.55 -22.17 4.94
C VAL A 29 -5.10 -23.62 5.11
N ASN A 30 -5.89 -24.42 5.83
CA ASN A 30 -5.62 -25.84 6.09
C ASN A 30 -6.36 -26.78 5.14
N GLY A 31 -7.02 -26.23 4.11
CA GLY A 31 -7.79 -27.00 3.15
C GLY A 31 -6.90 -27.80 2.19
N THR A 32 -7.34 -29.00 1.82
CA THR A 32 -6.64 -29.87 0.84
C THR A 32 -7.28 -29.82 -0.56
N VAL A 33 -8.17 -28.85 -0.80
CA VAL A 33 -8.93 -28.71 -2.05
C VAL A 33 -8.84 -27.27 -2.51
N ASP A 34 -8.48 -27.05 -3.78
CA ASP A 34 -8.31 -25.72 -4.39
C ASP A 34 -9.62 -24.90 -4.52
N ALA A 35 -10.73 -25.42 -3.99
CA ALA A 35 -12.03 -24.76 -4.05
C ALA A 35 -12.16 -23.70 -2.94
N PRO A 36 -12.54 -22.45 -3.29
CA PRO A 36 -12.78 -21.43 -2.28
C PRO A 36 -13.98 -21.79 -1.40
N LEU A 37 -13.92 -21.41 -0.13
CA LEU A 37 -15.04 -21.45 0.83
C LEU A 37 -16.23 -20.62 0.32
N TRP A 38 -15.94 -19.48 -0.29
CA TRP A 38 -16.88 -18.66 -1.06
C TRP A 38 -16.12 -17.79 -2.05
N LYS A 39 -16.81 -17.36 -3.11
CA LYS A 39 -16.32 -16.40 -4.10
C LYS A 39 -17.40 -15.35 -4.36
N THR A 40 -16.99 -14.09 -4.45
CA THR A 40 -17.82 -12.97 -4.92
C THR A 40 -17.15 -12.34 -6.14
N THR A 41 -17.93 -12.01 -7.17
CA THR A 41 -17.46 -11.35 -8.40
C THR A 41 -18.27 -10.09 -8.65
N PHE A 42 -17.61 -9.01 -9.06
CA PHE A 42 -18.26 -7.72 -9.35
C PHE A 42 -18.45 -7.49 -10.85
N ILE A 43 -18.01 -8.43 -11.68
CA ILE A 43 -18.23 -8.42 -13.13
C ILE A 43 -19.37 -9.34 -13.54
N ASN A 44 -20.02 -8.97 -14.64
CA ASN A 44 -21.03 -9.74 -15.33
C ASN A 44 -20.97 -9.44 -16.84
N PRO A 45 -20.03 -10.06 -17.59
CA PRO A 45 -19.79 -9.73 -18.99
C PRO A 45 -21.00 -9.92 -19.90
N GLN A 46 -21.86 -10.91 -19.60
CA GLN A 46 -23.12 -11.14 -20.33
C GLN A 46 -24.11 -9.96 -20.22
N HIS A 47 -23.96 -9.16 -19.17
CA HIS A 47 -24.73 -7.95 -18.93
C HIS A 47 -23.87 -6.68 -19.10
N GLY A 48 -22.72 -6.75 -19.77
CA GLY A 48 -21.91 -5.58 -20.10
C GLY A 48 -21.14 -4.97 -18.93
N ILE A 49 -20.88 -5.73 -17.86
CA ILE A 49 -20.03 -5.32 -16.74
C ILE A 49 -18.72 -6.13 -16.81
N THR A 50 -17.60 -5.47 -17.07
CA THR A 50 -16.28 -6.09 -17.18
C THR A 50 -15.24 -5.37 -16.33
N THR A 51 -14.06 -5.97 -16.20
CA THR A 51 -12.83 -5.26 -15.80
C THR A 51 -12.47 -4.18 -16.84
N LEU A 52 -11.56 -3.28 -16.47
CA LEU A 52 -10.89 -2.38 -17.42
C LEU A 52 -9.73 -3.12 -18.09
N SER A 53 -9.35 -2.68 -19.30
CA SER A 53 -8.13 -3.13 -19.97
C SER A 53 -6.96 -2.16 -19.77
N GLU A 54 -5.72 -2.60 -20.05
CA GLU A 54 -4.58 -1.69 -20.12
C GLU A 54 -4.75 -0.59 -21.17
N GLY A 55 -5.51 -0.87 -22.24
CA GLY A 55 -5.86 0.08 -23.28
C GLY A 55 -6.81 1.16 -22.78
N ASP A 56 -7.84 0.79 -22.02
CA ASP A 56 -8.74 1.75 -21.36
C ASP A 56 -7.93 2.67 -20.42
N ALA A 57 -7.07 2.07 -19.58
CA ALA A 57 -6.21 2.80 -18.64
C ALA A 57 -5.06 3.56 -19.31
N SER A 58 -4.82 3.35 -20.61
CA SER A 58 -3.66 3.88 -21.35
C SER A 58 -2.31 3.60 -20.66
N CYS A 59 -2.18 2.44 -20.02
CA CYS A 59 -1.03 2.12 -19.17
C CYS A 59 -0.74 0.60 -19.19
N PRO A 60 0.44 0.15 -19.67
CA PRO A 60 0.72 -1.27 -19.90
C PRO A 60 1.17 -2.04 -18.64
N PHE A 61 1.15 -1.43 -17.46
CA PHE A 61 1.79 -1.99 -16.27
C PHE A 61 0.89 -2.88 -15.40
N ILE A 62 -0.43 -2.73 -15.49
CA ILE A 62 -1.40 -3.64 -14.90
C ILE A 62 -2.14 -4.28 -16.08
N THR A 63 -1.94 -5.58 -16.28
CA THR A 63 -2.35 -6.30 -17.49
C THR A 63 -2.57 -7.79 -17.16
N PRO A 64 -3.50 -8.49 -17.84
CA PRO A 64 -4.40 -8.02 -18.90
C PRO A 64 -5.63 -7.25 -18.40
N GLU A 65 -5.83 -7.19 -17.10
CA GLU A 65 -7.04 -6.63 -16.50
C GLU A 65 -6.70 -5.67 -15.38
N VAL A 66 -7.47 -4.59 -15.30
CA VAL A 66 -7.42 -3.61 -14.23
C VAL A 66 -8.77 -3.65 -13.51
N GLY A 67 -8.75 -4.12 -12.26
CA GLY A 67 -9.92 -4.24 -11.40
C GLY A 67 -9.54 -3.89 -9.97
N ILE A 68 -9.91 -4.74 -9.00
CA ILE A 68 -9.43 -4.62 -7.61
C ILE A 68 -7.90 -4.65 -7.60
N THR A 69 -7.34 -3.46 -7.39
CA THR A 69 -5.91 -3.19 -7.33
C THR A 69 -5.42 -2.93 -5.90
N PRO A 70 -6.13 -2.13 -5.06
CA PRO A 70 -5.68 -1.91 -3.69
C PRO A 70 -6.01 -3.11 -2.80
N THR A 71 -5.16 -3.40 -1.81
CA THR A 71 -5.46 -4.43 -0.80
C THR A 71 -6.69 -4.02 0.03
N PRO A 72 -7.71 -4.89 0.15
CA PRO A 72 -8.87 -4.65 1.01
C PRO A 72 -8.50 -4.49 2.49
N VAL A 73 -9.40 -3.89 3.28
CA VAL A 73 -9.29 -3.86 4.74
C VAL A 73 -10.43 -4.62 5.41
N ILE A 74 -10.17 -5.27 6.53
CA ILE A 74 -11.16 -6.07 7.28
C ILE A 74 -11.39 -5.44 8.66
N ASP A 75 -12.65 -5.14 8.97
CA ASP A 75 -13.11 -4.99 10.34
C ASP A 75 -13.40 -6.37 10.93
N ALA A 76 -12.51 -6.85 11.81
CA ALA A 76 -12.66 -8.14 12.47
C ALA A 76 -13.86 -8.18 13.42
N ARG A 77 -14.29 -7.04 13.99
CA ARG A 77 -15.40 -6.97 14.95
C ARG A 77 -16.74 -7.15 14.22
N SER A 78 -16.99 -6.35 13.18
CA SER A 78 -18.20 -6.51 12.36
C SER A 78 -18.11 -7.65 11.35
N LYS A 79 -16.93 -8.26 11.19
CA LYS A 79 -16.65 -9.30 10.18
C LYS A 79 -16.95 -8.79 8.78
N THR A 80 -16.49 -7.58 8.48
CA THR A 80 -16.77 -6.90 7.21
C THR A 80 -15.46 -6.60 6.50
N MET A 81 -15.37 -6.94 5.22
CA MET A 81 -14.27 -6.54 4.35
C MET A 81 -14.72 -5.39 3.46
N TYR A 82 -13.91 -4.34 3.36
CA TYR A 82 -14.13 -3.23 2.45
C TYR A 82 -13.21 -3.36 1.23
N VAL A 83 -13.80 -3.32 0.05
CA VAL A 83 -13.12 -3.61 -1.23
C VAL A 83 -13.49 -2.55 -2.25
N LEU A 84 -12.50 -1.96 -2.93
CA LEU A 84 -12.74 -1.09 -4.07
C LEU A 84 -12.60 -1.90 -5.37
N ALA A 85 -13.68 -1.96 -6.15
CA ALA A 85 -13.69 -2.54 -7.49
C ALA A 85 -13.78 -1.45 -8.57
N ARG A 86 -13.10 -1.67 -9.70
CA ARG A 86 -13.11 -0.77 -10.86
C ARG A 86 -13.71 -1.53 -12.05
N THR A 87 -14.88 -1.10 -12.50
CA THR A 87 -15.64 -1.80 -13.55
C THR A 87 -15.86 -0.89 -14.75
N LYS A 88 -15.99 -1.52 -15.92
CA LYS A 88 -16.55 -0.92 -17.13
C LYS A 88 -17.98 -1.44 -17.29
N GLU A 89 -18.95 -0.58 -17.01
CA GLU A 89 -20.38 -0.90 -16.99
C GLU A 89 -21.07 -0.25 -18.19
N HIS A 90 -21.51 -1.05 -19.15
CA HIS A 90 -22.16 -0.59 -20.38
C HIS A 90 -21.36 0.49 -21.13
N GLY A 91 -20.02 0.40 -21.06
CA GLY A 91 -19.09 1.35 -21.69
C GLY A 91 -18.68 2.53 -20.82
N ALA A 92 -19.30 2.74 -19.65
CA ALA A 92 -18.90 3.77 -18.69
C ALA A 92 -17.96 3.18 -17.62
N PHE A 93 -16.98 3.97 -17.18
CA PHE A 93 -16.05 3.56 -16.12
C PHE A 93 -16.63 3.93 -14.75
N VAL A 94 -16.63 2.99 -13.82
CA VAL A 94 -17.22 3.16 -12.49
C VAL A 94 -16.27 2.59 -11.44
N GLN A 95 -16.18 3.27 -10.30
CA GLN A 95 -15.54 2.72 -9.10
C GLN A 95 -16.57 2.60 -7.99
N LYS A 96 -16.57 1.46 -7.31
CA LYS A 96 -17.51 1.17 -6.23
C LYS A 96 -16.75 0.70 -4.99
N LEU A 97 -17.16 1.19 -3.83
CA LEU A 97 -16.75 0.66 -2.54
C LEU A 97 -17.79 -0.37 -2.09
N HIS A 98 -17.34 -1.61 -1.90
CA HIS A 98 -18.11 -2.75 -1.46
C HIS A 98 -17.79 -3.06 0.01
N ALA A 99 -18.78 -3.53 0.76
CA ALA A 99 -18.65 -4.06 2.11
C ALA A 99 -19.19 -5.50 2.14
N LEU A 100 -18.31 -6.49 2.25
CA LEU A 100 -18.66 -7.91 2.22
C LEU A 100 -18.63 -8.53 3.62
N ASP A 101 -19.59 -9.38 3.94
CA ASP A 101 -19.51 -10.28 5.10
C ASP A 101 -18.43 -11.34 4.85
N ILE A 102 -17.34 -11.33 5.63
CA ILE A 102 -16.22 -12.25 5.42
C ILE A 102 -16.56 -13.72 5.65
N THR A 103 -17.70 -14.03 6.26
CA THR A 103 -18.15 -15.41 6.52
C THR A 103 -18.78 -16.07 5.30
N ASN A 104 -19.30 -15.29 4.35
CA ASN A 104 -20.09 -15.81 3.22
C ASN A 104 -19.97 -15.02 1.91
N GLY A 105 -19.22 -13.92 1.89
CA GLY A 105 -18.97 -13.10 0.70
C GLY A 105 -20.12 -12.20 0.27
N LYS A 106 -21.26 -12.18 0.96
CA LYS A 106 -22.41 -11.35 0.59
C LYS A 106 -22.21 -9.89 0.96
N GLU A 107 -22.78 -9.00 0.16
CA GLU A 107 -22.86 -7.57 0.46
C GLU A 107 -23.56 -7.32 1.81
N ARG A 108 -23.01 -6.36 2.57
CA ARG A 108 -23.65 -5.75 3.74
C ARG A 108 -24.76 -4.80 3.27
N THR A 109 -25.74 -4.56 4.14
CA THR A 109 -26.78 -3.56 3.88
C THR A 109 -26.16 -2.19 3.64
N GLY A 110 -26.62 -1.47 2.60
CA GLY A 110 -26.06 -0.19 2.17
C GLY A 110 -24.89 -0.31 1.17
N SER A 111 -24.44 -1.52 0.86
CA SER A 111 -23.39 -1.80 -0.10
C SER A 111 -23.93 -2.30 -1.45
N PRO A 112 -23.26 -2.01 -2.58
CA PRO A 112 -22.11 -1.09 -2.72
C PRO A 112 -22.51 0.38 -2.84
N VAL A 113 -21.54 1.28 -2.67
CA VAL A 113 -21.68 2.72 -2.98
C VAL A 113 -20.78 3.12 -4.14
N VAL A 114 -21.30 3.96 -5.05
CA VAL A 114 -20.50 4.54 -6.14
C VAL A 114 -19.59 5.64 -5.59
N ILE A 115 -18.33 5.60 -5.98
CA ILE A 115 -17.34 6.60 -5.61
C ILE A 115 -17.47 7.80 -6.56
N SER A 116 -17.67 8.97 -5.99
CA SER A 116 -17.61 10.24 -6.71
C SER A 116 -17.18 11.35 -5.76
N ALA A 117 -16.60 12.40 -6.32
CA ALA A 117 -16.20 13.58 -5.56
C ALA A 117 -16.04 14.79 -6.47
N THR A 118 -16.13 15.98 -5.88
CA THR A 118 -15.84 17.25 -6.55
C THR A 118 -15.36 18.25 -5.51
N VAL A 119 -14.33 19.03 -5.84
CA VAL A 119 -13.80 20.09 -4.98
C VAL A 119 -13.73 21.42 -5.73
N GLN A 120 -13.70 22.53 -5.00
CA GLN A 120 -13.41 23.84 -5.60
C GLN A 120 -11.92 23.97 -5.89
N GLY A 121 -11.59 24.36 -7.11
CA GLY A 121 -10.21 24.60 -7.50
C GLY A 121 -10.04 24.90 -8.98
N SER A 122 -8.85 25.38 -9.33
CA SER A 122 -8.45 25.74 -10.70
C SER A 122 -7.44 24.77 -11.32
N GLY A 123 -7.28 23.58 -10.72
CA GLY A 123 -6.33 22.57 -11.17
C GLY A 123 -6.60 21.98 -12.55
N ASP A 124 -5.72 21.09 -12.99
CA ASP A 124 -5.86 20.39 -14.25
C ASP A 124 -7.22 19.66 -14.35
N GLY A 125 -7.82 19.65 -15.53
CA GLY A 125 -9.18 19.12 -15.73
C GLY A 125 -10.32 19.91 -15.05
N ALA A 126 -10.07 21.06 -14.42
CA ALA A 126 -11.13 21.86 -13.81
C ALA A 126 -12.12 22.45 -14.84
N VAL A 127 -13.41 22.43 -14.49
CA VAL A 127 -14.49 23.06 -15.26
C VAL A 127 -15.28 23.98 -14.34
N ASN A 128 -15.39 25.26 -14.69
CA ASN A 128 -16.12 26.27 -13.91
C ASN A 128 -15.68 26.34 -12.44
N GLY A 129 -14.36 26.30 -12.19
CA GLY A 129 -13.77 26.38 -10.84
C GLY A 129 -13.93 25.11 -10.00
N ARG A 130 -14.20 23.97 -10.63
CA ARG A 130 -14.37 22.68 -9.96
C ARG A 130 -13.51 21.59 -10.59
N VAL A 131 -12.78 20.86 -9.76
CA VAL A 131 -12.08 19.63 -10.12
C VAL A 131 -12.95 18.45 -9.71
N SER A 132 -13.26 17.56 -10.64
CA SER A 132 -14.12 16.39 -10.42
C SER A 132 -13.31 15.11 -10.48
N PHE A 133 -13.64 14.14 -9.63
CA PHE A 133 -13.03 12.81 -9.66
C PHE A 133 -13.38 12.08 -10.97
N ASP A 134 -12.37 11.53 -11.64
CA ASP A 134 -12.54 10.74 -12.87
C ASP A 134 -12.30 9.24 -12.58
N PRO A 135 -13.33 8.38 -12.65
CA PRO A 135 -13.21 6.96 -12.33
C PRO A 135 -12.31 6.17 -13.30
N LEU A 136 -12.01 6.70 -14.49
CA LEU A 136 -11.05 6.09 -15.41
C LEU A 136 -9.61 6.45 -15.05
N LYS A 137 -9.35 7.74 -14.79
CA LYS A 137 -7.99 8.28 -14.61
C LYS A 137 -7.46 8.06 -13.20
N GLU A 138 -8.31 8.22 -12.20
CA GLU A 138 -7.92 8.11 -10.80
C GLU A 138 -7.80 6.63 -10.41
N ASN A 139 -6.58 6.15 -10.22
CA ASN A 139 -6.28 4.75 -9.93
C ASN A 139 -5.97 4.57 -8.42
N PRO A 140 -6.76 3.78 -7.68
CA PRO A 140 -6.46 3.43 -6.30
C PRO A 140 -5.41 2.31 -6.28
N ARG A 141 -4.22 2.62 -5.74
CA ARG A 141 -3.10 1.67 -5.67
C ARG A 141 -2.70 1.31 -4.23
N ALA A 142 -2.74 2.28 -3.31
CA ALA A 142 -2.47 2.05 -1.89
C ALA A 142 -3.56 1.17 -1.25
N ALA A 143 -3.19 0.30 -0.30
CA ALA A 143 -4.16 -0.45 0.49
C ALA A 143 -5.16 0.46 1.22
N LEU A 144 -6.36 -0.04 1.48
CA LEU A 144 -7.36 0.69 2.26
C LEU A 144 -6.95 0.75 3.74
N LEU A 145 -7.31 1.84 4.41
CA LEU A 145 -7.14 2.00 5.86
C LEU A 145 -8.51 1.98 6.54
N LEU A 146 -8.61 1.28 7.68
CA LEU A 146 -9.76 1.34 8.59
C LEU A 146 -9.26 1.84 9.95
N VAL A 147 -9.74 3.00 10.38
CA VAL A 147 -9.44 3.57 11.71
C VAL A 147 -10.64 4.40 12.19
N ASP A 148 -10.93 4.38 13.48
CA ASP A 148 -12.05 5.09 14.11
C ASP A 148 -13.43 4.90 13.43
N GLY A 149 -13.71 3.70 12.93
CA GLY A 149 -14.97 3.40 12.24
C GLY A 149 -15.12 4.03 10.86
N GLU A 150 -14.01 4.49 10.27
CA GLU A 150 -13.97 5.13 8.95
C GLU A 150 -13.03 4.34 8.02
N VAL A 151 -13.48 4.12 6.78
CA VAL A 151 -12.70 3.52 5.71
C VAL A 151 -12.12 4.64 4.84
N TYR A 152 -10.81 4.69 4.77
CA TYR A 152 -10.08 5.65 3.96
C TYR A 152 -9.58 4.98 2.68
N VAL A 153 -9.79 5.67 1.57
CA VAL A 153 -9.35 5.26 0.24
C VAL A 153 -8.54 6.40 -0.37
N THR A 154 -7.47 6.07 -1.08
CA THR A 154 -6.60 7.06 -1.74
C THR A 154 -6.35 6.73 -3.20
N TRP A 155 -6.13 7.77 -4.01
CA TRP A 155 -5.91 7.63 -5.45
C TRP A 155 -4.65 8.33 -5.93
N ALA A 156 -4.12 7.81 -7.03
CA ALA A 156 -3.13 8.41 -7.90
C ALA A 156 -3.58 8.19 -9.36
N SER A 157 -2.66 7.92 -10.28
CA SER A 157 -2.98 7.61 -11.67
C SER A 157 -2.58 6.19 -12.09
N SER A 158 -2.87 5.82 -13.32
CA SER A 158 -2.15 4.77 -14.03
C SER A 158 -1.14 5.44 -14.96
N CYS A 159 0.16 5.19 -14.76
CA CYS A 159 1.24 5.73 -15.62
C CYS A 159 1.24 7.27 -15.79
N ASP A 160 0.82 8.04 -14.77
CA ASP A 160 0.67 9.50 -14.85
C ASP A 160 -0.22 10.00 -16.01
N VAL A 161 -1.16 9.17 -16.45
CA VAL A 161 -2.12 9.54 -17.48
C VAL A 161 -3.08 10.59 -16.90
N GLY A 162 -2.93 11.83 -17.37
CA GLY A 162 -3.72 12.98 -16.93
C GLY A 162 -5.10 13.12 -17.62
N PRO A 163 -5.93 14.07 -17.12
CA PRO A 163 -5.74 14.78 -15.84
C PRO A 163 -5.91 13.81 -14.65
N TYR A 164 -5.14 14.00 -13.57
CA TYR A 164 -5.25 13.21 -12.34
C TYR A 164 -4.79 14.01 -11.12
N HIS A 165 -5.29 13.64 -9.93
CA HIS A 165 -4.91 14.26 -8.66
C HIS A 165 -4.70 13.21 -7.56
N GLY A 166 -4.03 13.59 -6.47
CA GLY A 166 -4.16 12.82 -5.24
C GLY A 166 -5.52 13.07 -4.61
N TRP A 167 -6.27 12.00 -4.37
CA TRP A 167 -7.53 12.04 -3.63
C TRP A 167 -7.44 11.23 -2.35
N ILE A 168 -8.06 11.72 -1.28
CA ILE A 168 -8.36 10.96 -0.07
C ILE A 168 -9.86 11.09 0.18
N MET A 169 -10.55 9.98 0.37
CA MET A 169 -11.97 9.98 0.74
C MET A 169 -12.19 9.07 1.95
N ALA A 170 -12.98 9.57 2.90
CA ALA A 170 -13.39 8.83 4.09
C ALA A 170 -14.84 8.37 3.93
N TYR A 171 -15.12 7.13 4.30
CA TYR A 171 -16.45 6.52 4.28
C TYR A 171 -16.78 5.92 5.65
N ASP A 172 -17.97 6.21 6.15
CA ASP A 172 -18.47 5.62 7.38
C ASP A 172 -18.55 4.10 7.21
N ALA A 173 -17.83 3.34 8.02
CA ALA A 173 -17.69 1.89 7.83
C ALA A 173 -19.04 1.15 8.02
N HIS A 174 -19.97 1.71 8.79
CA HIS A 174 -21.27 1.08 9.03
C HIS A 174 -22.27 1.31 7.90
N THR A 175 -22.28 2.50 7.31
CA THR A 175 -23.30 2.95 6.36
C THR A 175 -22.80 3.13 4.94
N LEU A 176 -21.48 3.12 4.72
CA LEU A 176 -20.79 3.51 3.49
C LEU A 176 -21.11 4.93 3.01
N ARG A 177 -21.62 5.80 3.87
CA ARG A 177 -21.79 7.21 3.53
C ARG A 177 -20.43 7.89 3.42
N GLN A 178 -20.14 8.54 2.29
CA GLN A 178 -18.95 9.38 2.15
C GLN A 178 -19.01 10.52 3.18
N ARG A 179 -17.99 10.60 4.03
CA ARG A 179 -17.89 11.55 5.14
C ARG A 179 -17.09 12.78 4.80
N ALA A 180 -16.02 12.62 4.03
CA ALA A 180 -15.12 13.70 3.65
C ALA A 180 -14.35 13.37 2.38
N VAL A 181 -13.89 14.42 1.72
CA VAL A 181 -13.04 14.37 0.53
C VAL A 181 -11.92 15.40 0.69
N LEU A 182 -10.70 15.02 0.32
CA LEU A 182 -9.57 15.92 0.13
C LEU A 182 -8.94 15.65 -1.25
N ASN A 183 -8.61 16.72 -1.97
CA ASN A 183 -7.76 16.67 -3.16
C ASN A 183 -6.42 17.34 -2.78
N THR A 184 -5.29 16.73 -3.13
CA THR A 184 -3.94 17.17 -2.73
C THR A 184 -3.34 18.21 -3.69
N SER A 185 -3.99 18.50 -4.81
CA SER A 185 -3.56 19.48 -5.82
C SER A 185 -4.76 20.20 -6.47
N PRO A 186 -5.74 20.72 -5.69
CA PRO A 186 -6.99 21.25 -6.23
C PRO A 186 -6.79 22.46 -7.15
N ASP A 187 -5.68 23.18 -6.99
CA ASP A 187 -5.32 24.36 -7.77
C ASP A 187 -4.09 24.12 -8.66
N GLY A 188 -3.74 22.85 -8.90
CA GLY A 188 -2.57 22.43 -9.69
C GLY A 188 -2.82 21.09 -10.39
N ALA A 189 -1.79 20.28 -10.59
CA ALA A 189 -1.89 18.96 -11.18
C ALA A 189 -1.15 17.88 -10.36
N LYS A 190 -1.51 16.61 -10.58
CA LYS A 190 -0.84 15.42 -10.03
C LYS A 190 -0.90 15.33 -8.49
N ALA A 191 0.22 15.14 -7.80
CA ALA A 191 0.31 14.89 -6.35
C ALA A 191 -0.44 13.61 -5.92
N GLY A 192 -0.41 12.58 -6.77
CA GLY A 192 -1.06 11.29 -6.54
C GLY A 192 -0.50 10.53 -5.34
N ILE A 193 -1.33 9.71 -4.68
CA ILE A 193 -0.95 8.91 -3.51
C ILE A 193 -0.73 7.46 -3.93
N TRP A 194 0.51 7.14 -4.27
CA TRP A 194 0.91 5.81 -4.78
C TRP A 194 1.22 4.82 -3.65
N GLN A 195 2.11 5.25 -2.75
CA GLN A 195 2.63 4.54 -1.56
C GLN A 195 3.14 3.10 -1.81
N SER A 196 3.32 2.71 -3.07
CA SER A 196 3.73 1.36 -3.48
C SER A 196 2.96 0.25 -2.75
N GLU A 197 1.64 0.34 -2.82
CA GLU A 197 0.69 -0.62 -2.25
C GLU A 197 0.60 -0.60 -0.72
N ALA A 198 1.48 0.14 -0.02
CA ALA A 198 1.27 0.45 1.39
C ALA A 198 0.04 1.36 1.55
N GLY A 199 -0.82 1.04 2.50
CA GLY A 199 -1.99 1.86 2.82
C GLY A 199 -1.61 3.14 3.56
N PRO A 200 -2.52 4.12 3.68
CA PRO A 200 -2.38 5.20 4.65
C PRO A 200 -2.08 4.61 6.03
N ALA A 201 -1.21 5.28 6.77
CA ALA A 201 -0.83 4.82 8.10
C ALA A 201 -1.52 5.70 9.15
N ALA A 202 -1.84 5.15 10.33
CA ALA A 202 -2.59 5.87 11.36
C ALA A 202 -1.90 5.81 12.71
N ASP A 203 -2.03 6.88 13.50
CA ASP A 203 -1.58 6.91 14.89
C ASP A 203 -2.72 6.66 15.88
N GLU A 204 -2.35 6.60 17.15
CA GLU A 204 -3.22 6.32 18.29
C GLU A 204 -4.25 7.43 18.56
N GLU A 205 -4.10 8.58 17.91
CA GLU A 205 -5.04 9.71 17.98
C GLU A 205 -5.96 9.75 16.76
N ASP A 206 -5.91 8.76 15.87
CA ASP A 206 -6.65 8.71 14.59
C ASP A 206 -6.21 9.76 13.57
N ASN A 207 -4.99 10.32 13.71
CA ASN A 207 -4.39 11.05 12.60
C ASN A 207 -3.91 10.05 11.54
N ILE A 208 -4.14 10.36 10.27
CA ILE A 208 -3.70 9.55 9.14
C ILE A 208 -2.53 10.22 8.43
N TYR A 209 -1.62 9.40 7.91
CA TYR A 209 -0.40 9.84 7.25
C TYR A 209 -0.37 9.27 5.83
N VAL A 210 -0.22 10.17 4.85
CA VAL A 210 -0.12 9.83 3.44
C VAL A 210 1.05 10.55 2.79
N ALA A 211 1.64 9.95 1.77
CA ALA A 211 2.68 10.57 0.96
C ALA A 211 2.23 10.76 -0.49
N THR A 212 2.44 11.95 -1.03
CA THR A 212 2.13 12.31 -2.42
C THR A 212 3.38 12.20 -3.30
N GLY A 213 3.19 11.87 -4.57
CA GLY A 213 4.24 11.90 -5.59
C GLY A 213 4.41 13.30 -6.21
N ASN A 214 5.09 13.34 -7.34
CA ASN A 214 5.31 14.52 -8.16
C ASN A 214 4.02 15.31 -8.40
N GLY A 215 4.14 16.62 -8.50
CA GLY A 215 3.03 17.54 -8.74
C GLY A 215 3.33 18.96 -8.30
N ASP A 216 2.36 19.83 -8.55
CA ASP A 216 2.48 21.22 -8.12
C ASP A 216 2.54 21.31 -6.60
N PHE A 217 3.37 22.23 -6.11
CA PHE A 217 3.51 22.51 -4.69
C PHE A 217 3.39 24.01 -4.44
N ASN A 218 2.49 24.38 -3.54
CA ASN A 218 2.41 25.75 -3.04
C ASN A 218 1.98 25.83 -1.57
N ALA A 219 1.90 24.71 -0.84
CA ALA A 219 1.43 24.68 0.55
C ALA A 219 2.31 25.47 1.55
N ALA A 220 3.52 25.88 1.14
CA ALA A 220 4.34 26.83 1.89
C ALA A 220 3.80 28.28 1.85
N ASN A 221 2.97 28.62 0.87
CA ASN A 221 2.40 29.95 0.69
C ASN A 221 1.12 30.14 1.53
N ALA A 222 0.79 31.39 1.84
CA ALA A 222 -0.50 31.71 2.44
C ALA A 222 -1.64 31.22 1.53
N ASN A 223 -2.55 30.41 2.08
CA ASN A 223 -3.65 29.75 1.36
C ASN A 223 -3.21 28.76 0.26
N GLY A 224 -1.95 28.33 0.25
CA GLY A 224 -1.50 27.24 -0.61
C GLY A 224 -2.19 25.92 -0.25
N ARG A 225 -2.60 25.16 -1.27
CA ARG A 225 -3.36 23.91 -1.12
C ARG A 225 -2.84 22.76 -1.99
N ASN A 226 -1.73 22.97 -2.72
CA ASN A 226 -1.11 21.96 -3.55
C ASN A 226 0.09 21.35 -2.80
N PHE A 227 0.11 20.03 -2.73
CA PHE A 227 1.00 19.23 -1.88
C PHE A 227 1.78 18.20 -2.70
N GLY A 228 2.43 18.58 -3.81
CA GLY A 228 3.40 17.71 -4.50
C GLY A 228 4.55 17.28 -3.58
N ASP A 229 5.01 16.03 -3.72
CA ASP A 229 6.10 15.38 -2.97
C ASP A 229 6.09 15.64 -1.46
N SER A 230 4.94 15.48 -0.83
CA SER A 230 4.70 15.85 0.55
C SER A 230 4.25 14.66 1.38
N LEU A 231 4.75 14.57 2.60
CA LEU A 231 4.16 13.75 3.66
C LEU A 231 3.10 14.61 4.38
N LEU A 232 1.86 14.14 4.44
CA LEU A 232 0.74 14.84 5.05
C LEU A 232 0.28 14.13 6.32
N LYS A 233 0.11 14.87 7.42
CA LYS A 233 -0.65 14.45 8.61
C LYS A 233 -2.07 15.02 8.49
N LEU A 234 -3.05 14.16 8.36
CA LEU A 234 -4.46 14.53 8.20
C LEU A 234 -5.28 14.06 9.42
N ARG A 235 -6.40 14.73 9.66
CA ARG A 235 -7.42 14.27 10.63
C ARG A 235 -8.81 14.46 10.05
N LEU A 236 -9.70 13.52 10.31
CA LEU A 236 -11.13 13.71 10.05
C LEU A 236 -11.77 14.54 11.17
N GLU A 237 -12.36 15.67 10.81
CA GLU A 237 -13.02 16.61 11.72
C GLU A 237 -14.41 16.97 11.22
N GLY A 238 -15.42 16.33 11.80
CA GLY A 238 -16.80 16.44 11.34
C GLY A 238 -16.93 15.91 9.89
N PRO A 239 -17.23 16.77 8.90
CA PRO A 239 -17.29 16.40 7.49
C PRO A 239 -16.01 16.71 6.69
N ASN A 240 -14.91 17.11 7.35
CA ASN A 240 -13.70 17.60 6.67
C ASN A 240 -12.48 16.75 6.97
N LEU A 241 -11.67 16.49 5.93
CA LEU A 241 -10.29 16.03 6.10
C LEU A 241 -9.37 17.25 6.17
N VAL A 242 -8.78 17.46 7.33
CA VAL A 242 -7.94 18.63 7.60
C VAL A 242 -6.48 18.22 7.56
N VAL A 243 -5.67 18.94 6.77
CA VAL A 243 -4.20 18.82 6.82
C VAL A 243 -3.71 19.51 8.09
N ARG A 244 -3.35 18.72 9.12
CA ARG A 244 -2.86 19.20 10.40
C ARG A 244 -1.39 19.58 10.36
N ASP A 245 -0.59 18.80 9.64
CA ASP A 245 0.82 19.08 9.43
C ASP A 245 1.31 18.49 8.09
N PHE A 246 2.48 18.92 7.62
CA PHE A 246 3.13 18.33 6.46
C PHE A 246 4.65 18.47 6.52
N PHE A 247 5.35 17.67 5.72
CA PHE A 247 6.75 17.83 5.36
C PHE A 247 6.88 17.79 3.83
N THR A 248 7.73 18.63 3.28
CA THR A 248 8.05 18.63 1.85
C THR A 248 9.56 18.88 1.69
N PRO A 249 10.32 18.03 0.97
CA PRO A 249 11.75 18.23 0.76
C PRO A 249 12.06 19.60 0.14
N PHE A 250 13.13 20.25 0.59
CA PHE A 250 13.52 21.59 0.10
C PHE A 250 13.69 21.67 -1.43
N ASN A 251 14.04 20.55 -2.05
CA ASN A 251 14.28 20.42 -3.48
C ASN A 251 13.07 19.87 -4.25
N GLN A 252 11.85 19.99 -3.72
CA GLN A 252 10.63 19.49 -4.34
C GLN A 252 10.50 19.80 -5.83
N LYS A 253 10.83 21.03 -6.25
CA LYS A 253 10.79 21.40 -7.67
C LYS A 253 11.69 20.53 -8.56
N ILE A 254 12.83 20.08 -8.03
CA ILE A 254 13.71 19.13 -8.73
C ILE A 254 13.04 17.75 -8.75
N LEU A 255 12.46 17.33 -7.63
CA LEU A 255 11.79 16.03 -7.51
C LEU A 255 10.67 15.89 -8.54
N ASP A 256 9.76 16.87 -8.62
CA ASP A 256 8.67 16.87 -9.60
C ASP A 256 9.20 16.83 -11.04
N SER A 257 10.20 17.66 -11.38
CA SER A 257 10.74 17.73 -12.75
C SER A 257 11.44 16.44 -13.21
N LYS A 258 11.85 15.59 -12.27
CA LYS A 258 12.60 14.35 -12.52
C LYS A 258 11.82 13.09 -12.18
N ASP A 259 10.55 13.19 -11.78
CA ASP A 259 9.77 12.06 -11.28
C ASP A 259 10.51 11.34 -10.12
N GLN A 260 11.04 12.11 -9.16
CA GLN A 260 11.73 11.59 -7.98
C GLN A 260 10.82 11.62 -6.73
N ASP A 261 9.61 11.09 -6.90
CA ASP A 261 8.54 11.04 -5.90
C ASP A 261 9.01 10.75 -4.47
N LEU A 262 8.57 11.59 -3.53
CA LEU A 262 8.56 11.18 -2.12
C LEU A 262 7.53 10.07 -1.88
N GLY A 263 6.35 10.16 -2.51
CA GLY A 263 5.23 9.22 -2.38
C GLY A 263 5.43 7.85 -3.03
N SER A 264 6.64 7.48 -3.43
CA SER A 264 6.96 6.11 -3.89
C SER A 264 7.06 5.10 -2.76
N GLN A 265 6.87 5.53 -1.51
CA GLN A 265 6.72 4.68 -0.34
C GLN A 265 5.56 5.13 0.54
N GLY A 266 4.97 4.18 1.25
CA GLY A 266 4.10 4.50 2.38
C GLY A 266 4.91 4.89 3.62
N PRO A 267 4.45 5.89 4.40
CA PRO A 267 5.07 6.23 5.66
C PRO A 267 4.94 5.08 6.68
N VAL A 268 5.97 4.91 7.50
CA VAL A 268 5.98 3.92 8.60
C VAL A 268 6.08 4.67 9.92
N LEU A 269 5.02 4.61 10.72
CA LEU A 269 5.02 5.17 12.08
C LEU A 269 5.75 4.20 13.00
N LEU A 270 6.64 4.75 13.83
CA LEU A 270 7.35 3.96 14.82
C LEU A 270 6.56 3.98 16.14
N PRO A 271 6.59 2.88 16.92
CA PRO A 271 6.11 2.90 18.30
C PRO A 271 6.76 4.03 19.09
N ALA A 272 6.10 4.45 20.18
CA ALA A 272 6.63 5.51 21.03
C ALA A 272 8.08 5.22 21.47
N GLN A 273 8.95 6.20 21.25
CA GLN A 273 10.37 6.13 21.55
C GLN A 273 10.68 6.84 22.86
N THR A 274 11.77 6.44 23.51
CA THR A 274 12.30 7.19 24.65
C THR A 274 13.13 8.37 24.15
N GLY A 275 13.05 9.52 24.83
CA GLY A 275 13.89 10.69 24.55
C GLY A 275 13.08 11.93 24.20
N ALA A 276 13.73 12.88 23.51
CA ALA A 276 13.14 14.20 23.21
C ALA A 276 12.03 14.16 22.15
N HIS A 277 12.01 13.12 21.31
CA HIS A 277 11.05 12.95 20.22
C HIS A 277 10.42 11.55 20.30
N PRO A 278 9.31 11.38 21.03
CA PRO A 278 8.71 10.07 21.24
C PRO A 278 7.97 9.55 20.02
N HIS A 279 7.36 10.44 19.21
CA HIS A 279 6.54 10.03 18.07
C HIS A 279 7.33 10.16 16.78
N LEU A 280 7.95 9.08 16.34
CA LEU A 280 8.76 9.07 15.13
C LEU A 280 8.04 8.40 13.95
N LEU A 281 8.46 8.76 12.75
CA LEU A 281 8.05 8.15 11.49
C LEU A 281 9.24 8.13 10.53
N VAL A 282 9.26 7.14 9.64
CA VAL A 282 10.19 7.11 8.50
C VAL A 282 9.48 7.06 7.17
N ILE A 283 10.12 7.65 6.17
CA ILE A 283 9.73 7.56 4.76
C ILE A 283 10.97 7.74 3.87
N ALA A 284 11.06 6.98 2.79
CA ALA A 284 12.01 7.24 1.72
C ALA A 284 11.29 7.47 0.38
N GLY A 285 12.02 7.93 -0.64
CA GLY A 285 11.46 8.22 -1.96
C GLY A 285 12.38 7.79 -3.11
N LYS A 286 11.94 8.04 -4.35
CA LYS A 286 12.71 7.78 -5.58
C LYS A 286 14.01 8.59 -5.64
N GLU A 287 14.12 9.69 -4.90
CA GLU A 287 15.37 10.46 -4.75
C GLU A 287 16.49 9.61 -4.10
N GLY A 288 16.15 8.60 -3.32
CA GLY A 288 17.13 7.80 -2.57
C GLY A 288 17.55 8.46 -1.26
N LYS A 289 16.64 9.16 -0.58
CA LYS A 289 16.84 9.60 0.81
C LYS A 289 15.83 8.91 1.72
N LEU A 290 16.28 8.48 2.90
CA LEU A 290 15.46 8.05 4.02
C LEU A 290 15.37 9.19 5.04
N TYR A 291 14.16 9.66 5.30
CA TYR A 291 13.88 10.68 6.29
C TYR A 291 13.40 10.03 7.59
N LEU A 292 13.92 10.51 8.72
CA LEU A 292 13.37 10.30 10.06
C LEU A 292 12.72 11.61 10.51
N LEU A 293 11.42 11.57 10.77
CA LEU A 293 10.62 12.74 11.12
C LEU A 293 9.99 12.60 12.51
N ASN A 294 9.75 13.75 13.14
CA ASN A 294 8.95 13.86 14.36
C ASN A 294 7.47 14.09 13.99
N ARG A 295 6.57 13.17 14.37
CA ARG A 295 5.12 13.27 14.10
C ARG A 295 4.45 14.46 14.80
N ASP A 296 5.08 14.99 15.85
CA ASP A 296 4.58 16.16 16.58
C ASP A 296 4.94 17.49 15.91
N LYS A 297 5.94 17.47 15.02
CA LYS A 297 6.38 18.61 14.22
C LYS A 297 7.09 18.08 12.96
N LEU A 298 6.35 17.90 11.87
CA LEU A 298 6.87 17.30 10.64
C LEU A 298 7.93 18.17 9.95
N GLY A 299 7.95 19.47 10.24
CA GLY A 299 9.02 20.37 9.78
C GLY A 299 8.70 21.16 8.52
N LYS A 300 7.49 21.03 7.93
CA LYS A 300 7.02 21.85 6.80
C LYS A 300 8.00 21.85 5.62
N PHE A 301 7.94 22.89 4.80
CA PHE A 301 8.89 23.16 3.72
C PHE A 301 9.80 24.31 4.13
N HIS A 302 11.10 24.14 3.90
CA HIS A 302 12.10 25.17 4.10
C HIS A 302 12.95 25.30 2.84
N GLU A 303 12.98 26.49 2.25
CA GLU A 303 13.78 26.72 1.06
C GLU A 303 15.27 26.47 1.34
N GLY A 304 15.90 25.66 0.51
CA GLY A 304 17.34 25.38 0.56
C GLY A 304 17.81 24.35 1.59
N SER A 305 16.99 23.86 2.52
CA SER A 305 17.41 22.81 3.46
C SER A 305 16.26 22.05 4.13
N ASP A 306 16.49 20.78 4.49
CA ASP A 306 15.59 19.98 5.32
C ASP A 306 16.00 20.05 6.81
N THR A 307 16.28 21.25 7.34
CA THR A 307 16.90 21.39 8.68
C THR A 307 15.99 20.99 9.86
N ASP A 308 14.67 20.95 9.65
CA ASP A 308 13.69 20.60 10.68
C ASP A 308 13.35 19.09 10.74
N VAL A 309 13.93 18.26 9.86
CA VAL A 309 13.85 16.79 9.98
C VAL A 309 14.91 16.29 10.97
N LEU A 310 14.63 15.18 11.67
CA LEU A 310 15.58 14.64 12.65
C LEU A 310 16.81 14.02 11.97
N GLN A 311 16.60 13.42 10.80
CA GLN A 311 17.67 12.87 9.98
C GLN A 311 17.23 12.72 8.53
N ALA A 312 18.14 13.00 7.60
CA ALA A 312 18.04 12.62 6.20
C ALA A 312 19.27 11.79 5.84
N ILE A 313 19.08 10.50 5.56
CA ILE A 313 20.15 9.58 5.15
C ILE A 313 20.08 9.42 3.64
N VAL A 314 21.17 9.76 2.96
CA VAL A 314 21.30 9.49 1.52
C VAL A 314 21.58 8.00 1.35
N ASN A 315 20.59 7.29 0.81
CA ASN A 315 20.75 5.93 0.29
C ASN A 315 21.40 5.98 -1.10
N GLU A 316 21.94 4.85 -1.55
CA GLU A 316 22.62 4.80 -2.84
C GLU A 316 21.66 4.93 -4.03
N LYS A 317 20.41 4.48 -3.88
CA LYS A 317 19.39 4.49 -4.93
C LYS A 317 17.99 4.79 -4.38
N GLY A 318 17.09 5.16 -5.29
CA GLY A 318 15.67 5.37 -4.99
C GLY A 318 15.00 4.13 -4.42
N ALA A 319 13.97 4.33 -3.60
CA ALA A 319 13.29 3.26 -2.90
C ALA A 319 11.78 3.28 -3.19
N TYR A 320 11.18 2.10 -3.35
CA TYR A 320 9.86 1.96 -3.98
C TYR A 320 8.89 1.07 -3.18
N GLY A 321 8.98 1.03 -1.85
CA GLY A 321 8.04 0.36 -0.94
C GLY A 321 8.23 0.80 0.50
N ALA A 322 7.26 0.57 1.37
CA ALA A 322 7.40 0.95 2.77
C ALA A 322 8.55 0.20 3.46
N ALA A 323 9.17 0.81 4.47
CA ALA A 323 10.10 0.10 5.33
C ALA A 323 9.34 -0.89 6.25
N ALA A 324 10.06 -1.87 6.81
CA ALA A 324 9.56 -2.64 7.95
C ALA A 324 10.20 -2.15 9.24
N TYR A 325 9.45 -2.17 10.33
CA TYR A 325 9.98 -1.90 11.67
C TYR A 325 9.86 -3.16 12.54
N TRP A 326 10.92 -3.47 13.28
CA TRP A 326 10.85 -4.43 14.38
C TRP A 326 11.90 -4.12 15.44
N ASN A 327 11.48 -4.06 16.70
CA ASN A 327 12.37 -3.99 17.87
C ASN A 327 13.50 -2.94 17.79
N GLY A 328 13.19 -1.73 17.31
CA GLY A 328 14.17 -0.66 17.16
C GLY A 328 14.99 -0.72 15.86
N HIS A 329 14.70 -1.65 14.96
CA HIS A 329 15.33 -1.78 13.65
C HIS A 329 14.36 -1.40 12.53
N ILE A 330 14.90 -0.75 11.50
CA ILE A 330 14.19 -0.34 10.29
C ILE A 330 14.85 -1.02 9.10
N PHE A 331 14.09 -1.86 8.42
CA PHE A 331 14.52 -2.58 7.24
C PHE A 331 13.99 -1.89 5.98
N LEU A 332 14.91 -1.42 5.15
CA LEU A 332 14.59 -0.67 3.94
C LEU A 332 15.25 -1.30 2.73
N THR A 333 14.42 -1.64 1.74
CA THR A 333 14.87 -2.10 0.43
C THR A 333 14.86 -0.94 -0.56
N ASP A 334 15.97 -0.75 -1.28
CA ASP A 334 16.06 0.23 -2.36
C ASP A 334 16.45 -0.42 -3.70
N ARG A 335 16.56 0.40 -4.75
CA ARG A 335 16.95 -0.02 -6.11
C ARG A 335 18.41 -0.46 -6.26
N SER A 336 19.20 -0.53 -5.19
CA SER A 336 20.47 -1.27 -5.19
C SER A 336 20.25 -2.79 -5.08
N TYR A 337 19.00 -3.21 -4.84
CA TYR A 337 18.56 -4.59 -4.64
C TYR A 337 19.11 -5.21 -3.36
N ILE A 338 19.33 -4.36 -2.37
CA ILE A 338 19.84 -4.70 -1.05
C ILE A 338 18.84 -4.19 -0.03
N THR A 339 18.55 -4.99 0.98
CA THR A 339 17.83 -4.51 2.17
C THR A 339 18.85 -4.08 3.21
N ARG A 340 18.71 -2.86 3.72
CA ARG A 340 19.55 -2.30 4.78
C ARG A 340 18.81 -2.31 6.11
N ASP A 341 19.53 -2.63 7.18
CA ASP A 341 19.07 -2.54 8.56
C ASP A 341 19.63 -1.26 9.20
N PHE A 342 18.73 -0.39 9.65
CA PHE A 342 19.04 0.77 10.45
C PHE A 342 18.52 0.59 11.87
N ALA A 343 19.41 0.56 12.86
CA ALA A 343 19.01 0.62 14.26
C ALA A 343 18.70 2.07 14.66
N LEU A 344 17.59 2.25 15.37
CA LEU A 344 17.21 3.48 16.02
C LEU A 344 17.90 3.57 17.40
N GLN A 345 18.89 4.44 17.50
CA GLN A 345 19.71 4.63 18.69
C GLN A 345 19.69 6.10 19.09
N ALA A 346 19.22 6.39 20.32
CA ALA A 346 19.12 7.75 20.84
C ALA A 346 18.41 8.73 19.88
N GLY A 347 17.33 8.29 19.25
CA GLY A 347 16.53 9.10 18.31
C GLY A 347 17.16 9.30 16.93
N LYS A 348 18.19 8.51 16.55
CA LYS A 348 18.83 8.55 15.23
C LYS A 348 18.95 7.15 14.63
N LEU A 349 18.91 7.07 13.31
CA LEU A 349 19.15 5.86 12.55
C LEU A 349 20.64 5.67 12.30
N VAL A 350 21.12 4.45 12.57
CA VAL A 350 22.50 4.01 12.39
C VAL A 350 22.49 2.74 11.56
N LEU A 351 23.21 2.70 10.45
CA LEU A 351 23.35 1.51 9.62
C LEU A 351 24.03 0.39 10.42
N LYS A 352 23.42 -0.80 10.46
CA LYS A 352 23.91 -1.97 11.19
C LYS A 352 24.33 -3.10 10.28
N GLY A 353 23.62 -3.30 9.18
CA GLY A 353 23.87 -4.40 8.28
C GLY A 353 23.12 -4.25 6.97
N ALA A 354 23.37 -5.19 6.07
CA ALA A 354 22.74 -5.27 4.78
C ALA A 354 22.68 -6.73 4.32
N THR A 355 21.67 -7.06 3.52
CA THR A 355 21.62 -8.34 2.82
C THR A 355 22.68 -8.40 1.71
N ALA A 356 22.93 -9.59 1.19
CA ALA A 356 23.52 -9.70 -0.14
C ALA A 356 22.59 -9.06 -1.20
N LYS A 357 23.16 -8.75 -2.37
CA LYS A 357 22.39 -8.23 -3.50
C LYS A 357 21.44 -9.30 -4.04
N MET A 358 20.15 -8.99 -4.10
CA MET A 358 19.10 -9.80 -4.70
C MET A 358 18.92 -9.42 -6.19
N LEU A 359 18.16 -10.22 -6.94
CA LEU A 359 17.91 -9.93 -8.36
C LEU A 359 17.04 -8.68 -8.55
N SER A 360 15.98 -8.57 -7.77
CA SER A 360 15.01 -7.47 -7.78
C SER A 360 14.03 -7.69 -6.64
N PRO A 361 14.40 -7.33 -5.41
CA PRO A 361 13.50 -7.43 -4.30
C PRO A 361 12.25 -6.59 -4.57
N ALA A 362 11.11 -7.11 -4.16
CA ALA A 362 9.89 -6.36 -4.02
C ALA A 362 10.16 -5.20 -3.08
N ALA A 363 9.24 -4.27 -3.19
CA ALA A 363 9.27 -2.98 -2.58
C ALA A 363 9.30 -2.99 -1.06
N THR A 364 8.50 -3.86 -0.43
CA THR A 364 8.18 -3.76 1.00
C THR A 364 8.60 -5.04 1.74
N PRO A 365 9.65 -5.00 2.59
CA PRO A 365 9.95 -6.11 3.50
C PRO A 365 8.86 -6.25 4.57
N ILE A 366 8.77 -7.43 5.19
CA ILE A 366 7.85 -7.72 6.30
C ILE A 366 8.59 -8.49 7.39
N VAL A 367 8.32 -8.19 8.66
CA VAL A 367 8.89 -8.93 9.79
C VAL A 367 7.81 -9.76 10.49
N SER A 368 8.10 -11.03 10.74
CA SER A 368 7.33 -11.86 11.67
C SER A 368 8.17 -12.18 12.89
N ALA A 369 7.60 -12.12 14.09
CA ALA A 369 8.32 -12.38 15.34
C ALA A 369 7.39 -12.86 16.45
N ASP A 370 7.97 -13.49 17.48
CA ASP A 370 7.33 -13.70 18.78
C ASP A 370 7.80 -12.61 19.74
N GLY A 371 7.08 -11.48 19.74
CA GLY A 371 7.50 -10.25 20.41
C GLY A 371 8.88 -9.79 19.90
N THR A 372 9.89 -9.84 20.77
CA THR A 372 11.28 -9.48 20.46
C THR A 372 12.17 -10.70 20.16
N LYS A 373 11.59 -11.88 19.89
CA LYS A 373 12.34 -13.12 19.65
C LYS A 373 12.01 -13.72 18.28
N ASN A 374 12.94 -14.57 17.80
CA ASN A 374 12.77 -15.40 16.60
C ASN A 374 12.28 -14.61 15.38
N ALA A 375 12.78 -13.39 15.23
CA ALA A 375 12.30 -12.51 14.19
C ALA A 375 12.92 -12.88 12.85
N ILE A 376 12.04 -12.99 11.85
CA ILE A 376 12.40 -13.30 10.47
C ILE A 376 12.01 -12.10 9.62
N LEU A 377 12.97 -11.60 8.87
CA LEU A 377 12.74 -10.60 7.83
C LEU A 377 12.45 -11.32 6.52
N TRP A 378 11.27 -11.08 5.97
CA TRP A 378 10.80 -11.63 4.70
C TRP A 378 10.90 -10.59 3.59
N VAL A 379 11.48 -11.00 2.47
CA VAL A 379 11.59 -10.18 1.25
C VAL A 379 11.27 -11.06 0.06
N VAL A 380 10.42 -10.59 -0.87
CA VAL A 380 10.08 -11.34 -2.08
C VAL A 380 10.81 -10.72 -3.26
N SER A 381 11.72 -11.39 -3.94
CA SER A 381 12.23 -10.91 -5.22
C SER A 381 11.24 -11.18 -6.35
N THR A 382 10.90 -10.16 -7.13
CA THR A 382 9.92 -10.22 -8.23
C THR A 382 10.54 -9.72 -9.54
N LYS A 383 9.76 -9.56 -10.62
CA LYS A 383 10.18 -8.76 -11.79
C LYS A 383 10.16 -7.25 -11.46
N GLU A 384 11.03 -6.47 -12.09
CA GLU A 384 11.02 -4.99 -12.02
C GLU A 384 10.03 -4.33 -12.99
N TRP A 385 9.93 -3.01 -12.90
CA TRP A 385 9.12 -2.21 -13.80
C TRP A 385 9.68 -2.11 -15.24
N ASN A 386 11.00 -2.09 -15.38
CA ASN A 386 11.73 -1.90 -16.64
C ASN A 386 12.50 -3.14 -17.13
N GLU A 387 12.45 -4.24 -16.39
CA GLU A 387 12.87 -5.55 -16.90
C GLU A 387 11.84 -6.00 -17.94
N GLY A 388 12.09 -5.70 -19.22
CA GLY A 388 11.17 -6.02 -20.31
C GLY A 388 10.84 -7.50 -20.35
N HIS A 389 9.54 -7.85 -20.45
CA HIS A 389 8.88 -9.15 -20.70
C HIS A 389 9.56 -10.48 -20.30
N MET A 390 10.56 -10.49 -19.42
CA MET A 390 11.17 -11.71 -18.90
C MET A 390 10.37 -12.14 -17.69
N ASP A 391 9.38 -12.97 -17.95
CA ASP A 391 8.66 -13.65 -16.88
C ASP A 391 9.65 -14.55 -16.12
N ARG A 392 9.77 -14.29 -14.80
CA ARG A 392 10.52 -15.11 -13.86
C ARG A 392 9.67 -15.42 -12.64
N ALA A 393 9.94 -16.59 -12.07
CA ALA A 393 9.43 -16.96 -10.75
C ALA A 393 9.86 -15.91 -9.72
N ALA A 394 8.97 -15.61 -8.77
CA ALA A 394 9.39 -14.86 -7.60
C ALA A 394 10.28 -15.72 -6.69
N VAL A 395 11.10 -15.07 -5.87
CA VAL A 395 11.92 -15.75 -4.86
C VAL A 395 11.56 -15.21 -3.49
N LEU A 396 11.00 -16.04 -2.62
CA LEU A 396 10.80 -15.69 -1.22
C LEU A 396 12.13 -15.86 -0.49
N HIS A 397 12.61 -14.80 0.16
CA HIS A 397 13.78 -14.80 1.02
C HIS A 397 13.37 -14.61 2.49
N ALA A 398 14.09 -15.29 3.38
CA ALA A 398 13.95 -15.16 4.82
C ALA A 398 15.34 -14.94 5.44
N TYR A 399 15.49 -13.88 6.22
CA TYR A 399 16.73 -13.54 6.92
C TYR A 399 16.50 -13.51 8.43
N ASP A 400 17.54 -13.75 9.23
CA ASP A 400 17.50 -13.44 10.66
C ASP A 400 17.38 -11.92 10.81
N ALA A 401 16.30 -11.43 11.44
CA ALA A 401 16.11 -9.99 11.59
C ALA A 401 17.11 -9.34 12.56
N ASN A 402 17.83 -10.11 13.37
CA ASN A 402 18.92 -9.60 14.22
C ASN A 402 20.25 -9.50 13.47
N ASP A 403 20.41 -10.26 12.38
CA ASP A 403 21.57 -10.22 11.50
C ASP A 403 21.13 -10.54 10.06
N ILE A 404 20.75 -9.50 9.32
CA ILE A 404 20.23 -9.64 7.96
C ILE A 404 21.29 -10.04 6.94
N SER A 405 22.55 -10.20 7.34
CA SER A 405 23.58 -10.83 6.49
C SER A 405 23.41 -12.35 6.44
N HIS A 406 22.65 -12.93 7.38
CA HIS A 406 22.39 -14.35 7.48
C HIS A 406 21.02 -14.70 6.87
N GLU A 407 21.03 -15.22 5.64
CA GLU A 407 19.84 -15.79 5.01
C GLU A 407 19.53 -17.18 5.61
N LEU A 408 18.34 -17.31 6.17
CA LEU A 408 17.82 -18.54 6.77
C LEU A 408 17.27 -19.49 5.71
N TYR A 409 16.63 -18.93 4.68
CA TYR A 409 15.90 -19.68 3.67
C TYR A 409 15.68 -18.82 2.42
N ASN A 410 15.70 -19.47 1.25
CA ASN A 410 15.04 -18.92 0.08
C ASN A 410 14.37 -20.03 -0.75
N SER A 411 13.29 -19.66 -1.46
CA SER A 411 12.46 -20.61 -2.22
C SER A 411 13.17 -21.32 -3.38
N GLU A 412 14.37 -20.87 -3.75
CA GLU A 412 15.18 -21.49 -4.80
C GLU A 412 16.15 -22.55 -4.27
N GLN A 413 16.41 -22.59 -2.95
CA GLN A 413 17.23 -23.64 -2.32
C GLN A 413 16.67 -25.05 -2.59
N ASN A 414 15.35 -25.19 -2.69
CA ASN A 414 14.68 -26.40 -3.18
C ASN A 414 13.51 -26.04 -4.11
N ASN A 415 13.84 -25.60 -5.32
CA ASN A 415 12.87 -25.11 -6.28
C ASN A 415 11.77 -26.11 -6.71
N ASN A 416 12.02 -27.42 -6.62
CA ASN A 416 11.00 -28.43 -6.96
C ASN A 416 9.84 -28.45 -5.97
N ARG A 417 10.08 -27.98 -4.74
CA ARG A 417 9.10 -27.93 -3.66
C ARG A 417 8.56 -26.51 -3.46
N ASP A 418 9.45 -25.52 -3.50
CA ASP A 418 9.19 -24.20 -2.92
C ASP A 418 9.08 -23.06 -3.93
N ARG A 419 9.42 -23.28 -5.20
CA ARG A 419 9.46 -22.20 -6.19
C ARG A 419 8.11 -21.47 -6.24
N ALA A 420 8.13 -20.17 -5.94
CA ALA A 420 6.97 -19.30 -6.08
C ALA A 420 6.63 -19.15 -7.57
N ASP A 421 5.36 -18.90 -7.89
CA ASP A 421 5.00 -18.53 -9.26
C ASP A 421 5.48 -17.12 -9.61
N MET A 422 5.20 -16.74 -10.85
CA MET A 422 5.24 -15.39 -11.35
C MET A 422 4.30 -14.50 -10.53
N THR A 423 4.87 -13.54 -9.83
CA THR A 423 4.12 -12.48 -9.16
C THR A 423 3.95 -11.27 -10.08
N VAL A 424 3.10 -10.34 -9.65
CA VAL A 424 3.15 -8.97 -10.12
C VAL A 424 4.29 -8.21 -9.43
N ARG A 425 4.59 -7.02 -9.95
CA ARG A 425 5.53 -6.08 -9.29
C ARG A 425 4.97 -5.69 -7.93
N PHE A 426 5.83 -5.23 -7.02
CA PHE A 426 5.41 -4.71 -5.71
C PHE A 426 4.74 -5.72 -4.77
N CYS A 427 4.78 -7.02 -5.07
CA CYS A 427 4.16 -8.05 -4.25
C CYS A 427 4.68 -8.01 -2.80
N ILE A 428 3.77 -7.78 -1.84
CA ILE A 428 4.05 -7.75 -0.41
C ILE A 428 3.60 -9.10 0.18
N PRO A 429 4.50 -9.89 0.82
CA PRO A 429 4.08 -11.12 1.48
C PRO A 429 3.20 -10.80 2.68
N THR A 430 2.17 -11.62 2.92
CA THR A 430 1.45 -11.58 4.21
C THR A 430 1.97 -12.71 5.09
N VAL A 431 2.30 -12.43 6.35
CA VAL A 431 2.76 -13.45 7.29
C VAL A 431 1.79 -13.52 8.46
N ALA A 432 1.22 -14.70 8.70
CA ALA A 432 0.29 -14.91 9.79
C ALA A 432 0.25 -16.40 10.17
N ASP A 433 0.15 -16.66 11.48
CA ASP A 433 -0.12 -18.01 12.02
C ASP A 433 0.82 -19.10 11.45
N GLY A 434 2.12 -18.80 11.41
CA GLY A 434 3.14 -19.73 10.91
C GLY A 434 3.19 -19.91 9.39
N HIS A 435 2.40 -19.15 8.64
CA HIS A 435 2.34 -19.20 7.18
C HIS A 435 2.80 -17.89 6.53
N VAL A 436 3.40 -18.00 5.35
CA VAL A 436 3.71 -16.87 4.45
C VAL A 436 2.88 -17.03 3.19
N PHE A 437 2.14 -15.98 2.83
CA PHE A 437 1.24 -15.95 1.68
C PHE A 437 1.79 -14.98 0.62
N ILE A 438 1.88 -15.43 -0.62
CA ILE A 438 2.35 -14.63 -1.75
C ILE A 438 1.30 -14.64 -2.86
N GLY A 439 0.85 -13.46 -3.27
CA GLY A 439 -0.05 -13.30 -4.42
C GLY A 439 0.69 -13.50 -5.73
N ALA A 440 0.33 -14.53 -6.48
CA ALA A 440 0.88 -14.89 -7.78
C ALA A 440 -0.16 -14.74 -8.89
N ARG A 441 0.28 -14.80 -10.16
CA ARG A 441 -0.65 -14.77 -11.30
C ARG A 441 -1.54 -16.02 -11.29
N GLY A 442 -2.83 -15.83 -11.02
CA GLY A 442 -3.84 -16.89 -11.04
C GLY A 442 -3.85 -17.82 -9.82
N ARG A 443 -2.98 -17.60 -8.82
CA ARG A 443 -2.95 -18.39 -7.58
C ARG A 443 -2.41 -17.61 -6.39
N LEU A 444 -2.60 -18.18 -5.20
CA LEU A 444 -2.00 -17.74 -3.95
C LEU A 444 -1.02 -18.83 -3.51
N ASP A 445 0.27 -18.52 -3.45
CA ASP A 445 1.27 -19.44 -2.93
C ASP A 445 1.31 -19.35 -1.40
N VAL A 446 1.32 -20.50 -0.73
CA VAL A 446 1.28 -20.61 0.73
C VAL A 446 2.45 -21.44 1.20
N TYR A 447 3.30 -20.84 2.04
CA TYR A 447 4.45 -21.47 2.66
C TYR A 447 4.16 -21.72 4.12
N GLY A 448 4.63 -22.85 4.63
CA GLY A 448 4.53 -23.22 6.04
C GLY A 448 5.70 -24.10 6.45
N LEU A 449 5.77 -24.42 7.73
CA LEU A 449 6.79 -25.33 8.25
C LEU A 449 6.63 -26.73 7.64
N LEU A 450 7.74 -27.34 7.26
CA LEU A 450 7.75 -28.74 6.90
C LEU A 450 7.46 -29.56 8.16
N ASN A 451 6.25 -30.07 8.28
CA ASN A 451 5.96 -31.07 9.28
C ASN A 451 6.84 -32.30 8.98
N ASN A 452 7.72 -32.68 9.91
CA ASN A 452 8.53 -33.91 9.84
C ASN A 452 7.68 -35.21 9.85
N ALA A 453 6.37 -35.12 9.60
CA ALA A 453 5.50 -36.23 9.30
C ALA A 453 5.17 -36.22 7.80
N ALA A 454 6.06 -36.87 7.03
CA ALA A 454 5.87 -37.40 5.68
C ALA A 454 4.78 -36.74 4.79
N LEU A 455 5.24 -36.05 3.73
CA LEU A 455 4.60 -35.90 2.42
C LEU A 455 3.06 -36.04 2.42
N ARG A 456 2.34 -34.91 2.50
CA ARG A 456 0.96 -34.85 1.99
C ARG A 456 0.92 -33.76 0.93
N ARG A 457 0.88 -34.24 -0.32
CA ARG A 457 0.66 -33.48 -1.55
C ARG A 457 -0.72 -32.87 -1.58
#